data_AF-A0A7X1KWT2-F1
#
_entry.id   AF-A0A7X1KWT2-F1
#
_cell.length_a   1.000
_cell.length_b   1.000
_cell.length_c   1.000
_cell.angle_alpha   90.00
_cell.angle_beta   90.00
_cell.angle_gamma   90.00
#
_symmetry.space_group_name_H-M   'P 1'
#
loop_
_entity.id
_entity.type
_entity.pdbx_description
1 polymer ?
#
loop_
_entity_poly.entity_id
_entity_poly.type
_entity_poly.pdbx_seq_one_letter_code
_entity_poly.pdbx_strand_id
1 'polypeptide(L)' 'MHKKTARLTILIDLPTKKKLEDLSETVDLTVSQILRKLIKNHLSEFDQPISFSPEEITRDDTFPLN' A
#
# COMPACT_ATOMS: atom_id res chain seq x y z
N MET A 1 0.13 19.35 -6.79
CA MET A 1 -1.02 18.59 -6.27
C MET A 1 -0.73 18.17 -4.83
N HIS A 2 -1.58 18.55 -3.87
CA HIS A 2 -1.52 17.99 -2.52
C HIS A 2 -1.75 16.47 -2.62
N LYS A 3 -0.68 15.68 -2.45
CA LYS A 3 -0.79 14.23 -2.42
C LYS A 3 -1.49 13.86 -1.11
N LYS A 4 -2.80 13.59 -1.17
CA LYS A 4 -3.51 13.02 -0.02
C LYS A 4 -2.87 11.67 0.30
N THR A 5 -2.36 11.52 1.51
CA THR A 5 -1.84 10.24 2.00
C THR A 5 -3.02 9.33 2.33
N ALA A 6 -3.04 8.12 1.77
CA ALA A 6 -4.01 7.07 2.09
C ALA A 6 -3.39 6.03 3.05
N ARG A 7 -4.22 5.38 3.88
CA ARG A 7 -3.80 4.29 4.77
C ARG A 7 -3.94 2.95 4.05
N LEU A 8 -2.91 2.12 4.11
CA LEU A 8 -2.90 0.76 3.57
C LEU A 8 -2.74 -0.22 4.74
N THR A 9 -3.71 -1.13 4.90
CA THR A 9 -3.64 -2.23 5.87
C THR A 9 -3.56 -3.54 5.08
N ILE A 10 -2.57 -4.36 5.36
CA ILE A 10 -2.34 -5.63 4.67
C ILE A 10 -2.23 -6.73 5.72
N LEU A 11 -2.96 -7.83 5.50
CA LEU A 11 -2.77 -9.06 6.25
C LEU A 11 -1.73 -9.92 5.54
N ILE A 12 -0.70 -10.33 6.27
CA ILE A 12 0.35 -11.24 5.79
C ILE A 12 0.54 -12.34 6.83
N ASP A 13 1.05 -13.47 6.37
CA ASP A 13 1.43 -14.58 7.23
C ASP A 13 2.64 -14.23 8.12
N LEU A 14 2.73 -14.91 9.27
CA LEU A 14 3.77 -14.65 10.27
C LEU A 14 5.20 -14.78 9.73
N PRO A 15 5.58 -15.80 8.93
CA PRO A 15 6.95 -15.91 8.45
C PRO A 15 7.30 -14.80 7.44
N THR A 16 6.35 -14.37 6.60
CA THR A 16 6.55 -13.20 5.73
C THR A 16 6.77 -11.92 6.53
N LYS A 17 5.99 -11.71 7.59
CA LYS A 17 6.17 -10.56 8.48
C LYS A 17 7.57 -10.51 9.07
N LYS A 18 8.06 -11.63 9.62
CA LYS A 18 9.40 -11.71 10.22
C LYS A 18 10.50 -11.39 9.21
N LYS A 19 10.46 -11.99 8.02
CA LYS A 19 11.44 -11.71 6.97
C LYS A 19 11.46 -10.23 6.55
N LEU A 20 10.30 -9.58 6.56
CA LEU A 20 10.19 -8.16 6.22
C LEU A 20 10.78 -7.26 7.32
N GLU A 21 10.61 -7.64 8.58
CA GLU A 21 11.24 -7.00 9.74
C GLU A 21 12.77 -7.20 9.71
N ASP A 22 13.26 -8.42 9.46
CA ASP A 22 14.70 -8.71 9.35
C ASP A 22 15.35 -7.93 8.19
N LEU A 23 14.65 -7.84 7.05
CA LEU A 23 15.10 -7.04 5.92
C LEU A 23 15.16 -5.55 6.29
N SER A 24 14.15 -5.06 7.00
CA SER A 24 14.08 -3.68 7.50
C SER A 24 15.31 -3.30 8.32
N GLU A 25 15.77 -4.21 9.19
CA GLU A 25 17.00 -4.04 9.99
C GLU A 25 18.27 -4.05 9.14
N THR A 26 18.31 -4.88 8.10
CA THR A 26 19.50 -5.05 7.25
C THR A 26 19.77 -3.84 6.34
N VAL A 27 18.71 -3.22 5.78
CA VAL A 27 18.82 -2.13 4.81
C VAL A 27 18.59 -0.73 5.37
N ASP A 28 18.45 -0.59 6.70
CA ASP A 28 18.20 0.68 7.39
C ASP A 28 16.98 1.43 6.83
N LEU A 29 15.90 0.68 6.54
CA LEU A 29 14.65 1.22 6.02
C LEU A 29 13.51 0.60 6.81
N THR A 30 12.51 1.40 7.17
CA THR A 30 11.29 0.86 7.79
C THR A 30 10.52 -0.04 6.82
N VAL A 31 9.80 -1.01 7.37
CA VAL A 31 8.86 -1.88 6.63
C VAL A 31 7.95 -1.09 5.68
N SER A 32 7.43 0.06 6.12
CA SER A 32 6.57 0.91 5.28
C SER A 32 7.30 1.56 4.10
N GLN A 33 8.59 1.88 4.24
CA GLN A 33 9.40 2.41 3.14
C GLN A 33 9.72 1.31 2.12
N ILE A 34 10.03 0.10 2.59
CA ILE A 34 10.27 -1.06 1.73
C ILE A 34 9.00 -1.38 0.92
N LEU A 35 7.85 -1.52 1.58
CA LEU A 35 6.56 -1.77 0.91
C LEU A 35 6.23 -0.69 -0.11
N ARG A 36 6.41 0.58 0.22
CA ARG A 36 6.18 1.68 -0.73
C ARG A 36 7.07 1.57 -1.97
N LYS A 37 8.34 1.22 -1.81
CA LYS A 37 9.26 1.00 -2.94
C LYS A 37 8.83 -0.19 -3.79
N LEU A 38 8.50 -1.32 -3.15
CA LEU A 38 8.03 -2.53 -3.86
C LEU A 38 6.75 -2.25 -4.65
N ILE A 39 5.75 -1.63 -4.03
CA ILE A 39 4.50 -1.25 -4.70
C ILE A 39 4.79 -0.32 -5.87
N LYS A 40 5.61 0.72 -5.67
CA LYS A 40 5.91 1.68 -6.73
C LYS A 40 6.64 1.02 -7.91
N ASN A 41 7.64 0.19 -7.63
CA ASN A 41 8.40 -0.50 -8.67
C ASN A 41 7.52 -1.48 -9.44
N HIS A 42 6.72 -2.27 -8.71
CA HIS A 42 5.77 -3.19 -9.33
C HIS A 42 4.79 -2.43 -10.23
N LEU A 43 4.12 -1.38 -9.72
CA LEU A 43 3.20 -0.59 -10.53
C LEU A 43 3.86 0.08 -11.74
N SER A 44 5.14 0.48 -11.66
CA SER A 44 5.85 1.04 -12.81
C SER A 44 6.18 0.00 -13.89
N GLU A 45 6.30 -1.28 -13.53
CA GLU A 45 6.51 -2.37 -14.49
C GLU A 45 5.23 -2.70 -15.27
N PHE A 46 4.04 -2.41 -14.73
CA PHE A 46 2.76 -2.71 -15.37
C PHE A 46 2.21 -1.59 -16.28
N ASP A 47 2.90 -0.44 -16.38
CA ASP A 47 2.62 0.77 -17.17
C ASP A 47 1.26 0.82 -17.91
N GLN A 48 0.19 0.73 -17.13
CA GLN A 48 -1.08 1.37 -17.45
C GLN A 48 -1.16 2.56 -16.50
N PRO A 49 -1.24 3.80 -17.01
CA PRO A 49 -1.44 4.95 -16.15
C PRO A 49 -2.76 4.75 -15.44
N ILE A 50 -2.71 4.42 -14.15
CA ILE A 50 -3.89 4.45 -13.31
C ILE A 50 -4.27 5.93 -13.22
N SER A 51 -5.19 6.34 -14.09
CA SER A 51 -5.84 7.64 -14.04
C SER A 51 -6.75 7.62 -12.81
N PHE A 52 -6.16 7.85 -11.64
CA PHE A 52 -6.91 8.08 -10.42
C PHE A 52 -7.68 9.39 -10.59
N SER A 53 -8.94 9.34 -11.04
CA SER A 53 -9.85 10.44 -10.76
C SER A 53 -10.12 10.42 -9.25
N PRO A 54 -9.90 11.52 -8.50
CA PRO A 54 -10.18 11.59 -7.07
C PRO A 54 -11.64 11.33 -6.67
N GLU A 55 -12.54 11.13 -7.64
CA GLU A 55 -13.99 11.09 -7.49
C GLU A 55 -14.58 9.70 -7.15
N GLU A 56 -13.84 8.59 -7.32
CA GLU A 56 -14.40 7.24 -7.09
C GLU A 56 -14.27 6.68 -5.67
N ILE A 57 -13.62 7.38 -4.73
CA ILE A 57 -13.41 6.86 -3.36
C ILE A 57 -14.63 7.10 -2.44
N THR A 58 -15.64 7.83 -2.89
CA THR A 58 -16.93 7.98 -2.18
C THR A 58 -17.98 7.05 -2.78
N ARG A 59 -17.89 5.74 -2.53
CA ARG A 59 -19.04 4.85 -2.59
C ARG A 59 -19.19 4.17 -1.24
N ASP A 60 -20.06 4.77 -0.44
CA ASP A 60 -20.85 4.20 0.66
C ASP A 60 -20.42 2.83 1.24
N ASP A 61 -19.71 2.87 2.38
CA ASP A 61 -19.83 1.84 3.42
C ASP A 61 -21.01 2.18 4.37
N THR A 62 -22.14 2.63 3.83
CA THR A 62 -23.39 2.65 4.59
C THR A 62 -23.98 1.24 4.53
N PHE A 63 -23.47 0.35 5.37
CA PHE A 63 -24.13 -0.92 5.67
C PHE A 63 -25.52 -0.62 6.24
N PRO A 64 -26.63 -0.99 5.58
CA PRO A 64 -27.93 -0.95 6.23
C PRO A 64 -27.99 -2.14 7.19
N LEU A 65 -28.09 -1.86 8.49
CA LEU A 65 -28.58 -2.83 9.46
C LEU A 65 -30.04 -3.11 9.09
N ASN A 66 -30.30 -4.30 8.57
CA ASN A 66 -31.64 -4.85 8.41
C ASN A 66 -31.92 -5.84 9.54
#